data_AF-A0A835DK45-F1
#
_entry.id   AF-A0A835DK45-F1
#
_cell.length_a   1.000
_cell.length_b   1.000
_cell.length_c   1.000
_cell.angle_alpha   90.00
_cell.angle_beta   90.00
_cell.angle_gamma   90.00
#
_symmetry.space_group_name_H-M   'P 1'
#
loop_
_entity.id
_entity.type
_entity.pdbx_description
1 polymer ?
#
loop_
_entity_poly.entity_id
_entity_poly.type
_entity_poly.pdbx_seq_one_letter_code
_entity_poly.pdbx_strand_id
1 'polypeptide(L)'
;MPDIQTLVKEFVIKLKRRKVEGSHATARQTAELLRSVISQQRVPYTNQAGALIETVKAIGEQLISANPVELAVGNIVRRVLHIIREEDLSLSTSALGGLTLSAESDDEDDAERDDHPVLSAVSVAAASRNTLRPPSLQTLLEDVPDSAAVPHTSSSGGDSEGKSKFFDGFSGVRIVQLIIFEDDNVAADKSSRSRKLKHDVIEAVNELIQDIDTCHEQIAEQAVEHIHQKYTLFTFWR
;
A
#
# COMPACT_ATOMS: atom_id res chain seq x y z
N MET A 1 -4.88 17.03 25.04
CA MET A 1 -5.46 16.16 24.00
C MET A 1 -5.50 14.75 24.56
N PRO A 2 -6.64 14.03 24.48
CA PRO A 2 -6.70 12.65 24.94
C PRO A 2 -5.71 11.78 24.16
N ASP A 3 -5.11 10.82 24.84
CA ASP A 3 -4.24 9.83 24.22
C ASP A 3 -5.00 9.05 23.13
N ILE A 4 -4.36 8.78 21.98
CA ILE A 4 -4.96 8.06 20.83
C ILE A 4 -5.55 6.73 21.28
N GLN A 5 -4.84 6.04 22.17
CA GLN A 5 -5.28 4.76 22.71
C GLN A 5 -6.59 4.89 23.50
N THR A 6 -6.83 6.05 24.11
CA THR A 6 -8.10 6.36 24.79
C THR A 6 -9.22 6.55 23.78
N LEU A 7 -8.98 7.28 22.68
CA LEU A 7 -9.95 7.47 21.59
C LEU A 7 -10.34 6.14 20.94
N VAL A 8 -9.38 5.27 20.66
CA VAL A 8 -9.61 3.93 20.11
C VAL A 8 -10.48 3.11 21.08
N LYS A 9 -10.13 3.08 22.37
CA LYS A 9 -10.90 2.35 23.39
C LYS A 9 -12.32 2.89 23.54
N GLU A 10 -12.49 4.20 23.51
CA GLU A 10 -13.81 4.83 23.58
C GLU A 10 -14.66 4.43 22.36
N PHE A 11 -14.07 4.44 21.17
CA PHE A 11 -14.77 4.01 19.96
C PHE A 11 -15.12 2.51 19.98
N VAL A 12 -14.21 1.64 20.45
CA VAL A 12 -14.51 0.22 20.69
C VAL A 12 -15.69 0.05 21.64
N ILE A 13 -15.76 0.82 22.72
CA ILE A 13 -16.90 0.79 23.65
C ILE A 13 -18.19 1.25 22.96
N LYS A 14 -18.12 2.29 22.12
CA LYS A 14 -19.27 2.77 21.33
C LYS A 14 -19.78 1.69 20.37
N LEU A 15 -18.89 0.97 19.68
CA LEU A 15 -19.24 -0.13 18.78
C LEU A 15 -19.87 -1.31 19.55
N LYS A 16 -19.26 -1.75 20.66
CA LYS A 16 -19.79 -2.86 21.48
C LYS A 16 -21.15 -2.57 22.08
N ARG A 17 -21.40 -1.31 22.47
CA ARG A 17 -22.66 -0.87 23.06
C ARG A 17 -23.70 -0.45 22.03
N ARG A 18 -23.41 -0.60 20.73
CA ARG A 18 -24.29 -0.18 19.63
C ARG A 18 -24.75 1.28 19.75
N LYS A 19 -23.84 2.15 20.19
CA LYS A 19 -24.10 3.60 20.27
C LYS A 19 -23.90 4.31 18.94
N VAL A 20 -23.16 3.66 18.04
CA VAL A 20 -22.95 4.10 16.67
C VAL A 20 -23.47 2.95 15.82
N GLU A 21 -24.58 3.20 15.15
CA GLU A 21 -25.23 2.27 14.23
C GLU A 21 -25.36 2.93 12.85
N GLY A 22 -25.46 2.09 11.82
CA GLY A 22 -25.58 2.54 10.45
C GLY A 22 -24.23 2.64 9.74
N SER A 23 -24.23 2.27 8.47
CA SER A 23 -23.02 2.22 7.64
C SER A 23 -22.35 3.58 7.51
N HIS A 24 -23.12 4.66 7.29
CA HIS A 24 -22.60 6.01 7.09
C HIS A 24 -21.89 6.56 8.33
N ALA A 25 -22.58 6.60 9.49
CA ALA A 25 -22.02 7.13 10.73
C ALA A 25 -20.80 6.34 11.21
N THR A 26 -20.84 5.01 11.05
CA THR A 26 -19.75 4.11 11.41
C THR A 26 -18.54 4.28 10.49
N ALA A 27 -18.75 4.41 9.17
CA ALA A 27 -17.69 4.64 8.20
C ALA A 27 -16.97 5.95 8.48
N ARG A 28 -17.73 7.04 8.65
CA ARG A 28 -17.21 8.39 8.93
C ARG A 28 -16.36 8.44 10.19
N GLN A 29 -16.88 7.94 11.32
CA GLN A 29 -16.12 7.92 12.58
C GLN A 29 -14.86 7.04 12.51
N THR A 30 -14.93 5.92 11.77
CA THR A 30 -13.76 5.05 11.56
C THR A 30 -12.68 5.80 10.77
N ALA A 31 -13.03 6.50 9.70
CA ALA A 31 -12.08 7.27 8.90
C ALA A 31 -11.46 8.43 9.70
N GLU A 32 -12.26 9.18 10.48
CA GLU A 32 -11.77 10.25 11.35
C GLU A 32 -10.79 9.75 12.43
N LEU A 33 -11.09 8.59 13.02
CA LEU A 33 -10.20 7.94 13.99
C LEU A 33 -8.86 7.55 13.33
N LEU A 34 -8.90 6.86 12.19
CA LEU A 34 -7.71 6.42 11.47
C LEU A 34 -6.86 7.61 10.99
N ARG A 35 -7.48 8.70 10.51
CA ARG A 35 -6.78 9.95 10.20
C ARG A 35 -6.03 10.51 11.42
N SER A 36 -6.71 10.52 12.58
CA SER A 36 -6.13 11.03 13.84
C SER A 36 -4.96 10.17 14.31
N VAL A 37 -5.06 8.84 14.14
CA VAL A 37 -3.97 7.88 14.42
C VAL A 37 -2.77 8.17 13.52
N ILE A 38 -2.98 8.26 12.20
CA ILE A 38 -1.91 8.47 11.21
C ILE A 38 -1.20 9.81 11.47
N SER A 39 -1.95 10.86 11.80
CA SER A 39 -1.40 12.18 12.10
C SER A 39 -0.41 12.17 13.27
N GLN A 40 -0.78 11.48 14.35
CA GLN A 40 -0.04 11.45 15.61
C GLN A 40 1.02 10.34 15.70
N GLN A 41 0.95 9.33 14.84
CA GLN A 41 1.91 8.23 14.82
C GLN A 41 3.34 8.76 14.58
N ARG A 42 4.28 8.31 15.42
CA ARG A 42 5.71 8.51 15.18
C ARG A 42 6.18 7.51 14.16
N VAL A 43 6.72 8.01 13.07
CA VAL A 43 7.09 7.20 11.92
C VAL A 43 8.62 7.01 11.89
N PRO A 44 9.12 5.76 11.83
CA PRO A 44 10.52 5.48 11.54
C PRO A 44 10.91 5.87 10.11
N TYR A 45 12.10 6.43 9.93
CA TYR A 45 12.58 6.95 8.62
C TYR A 45 12.81 5.87 7.53
N THR A 46 12.90 4.61 7.90
CA THR A 46 13.29 3.51 6.98
C THR A 46 12.11 2.68 6.47
N ASN A 47 11.02 2.55 7.23
CA ASN A 47 9.86 1.76 6.85
C ASN A 47 8.57 2.42 7.34
N GLN A 48 8.32 3.62 6.81
CA GLN A 48 7.14 4.40 7.18
C GLN A 48 5.84 3.72 6.80
N ALA A 49 5.71 3.32 5.54
CA ALA A 49 4.48 2.71 5.04
C ALA A 49 4.18 1.43 5.83
N GLY A 50 5.18 0.58 6.08
CA GLY A 50 5.02 -0.60 6.92
C GLY A 50 4.58 -0.27 8.34
N ALA A 51 5.20 0.72 9.00
CA ALA A 51 4.81 1.13 10.35
C ALA A 51 3.37 1.66 10.42
N LEU A 52 2.93 2.43 9.42
CA LEU A 52 1.55 2.91 9.32
C LEU A 52 0.58 1.75 9.06
N ILE A 53 0.93 0.83 8.15
CA ILE A 53 0.14 -0.36 7.84
C ILE A 53 -0.05 -1.24 9.07
N GLU A 54 1.02 -1.53 9.82
CA GLU A 54 0.95 -2.33 11.04
C GLU A 54 0.05 -1.69 12.09
N THR A 55 0.19 -0.37 12.30
CA THR A 55 -0.61 0.37 13.28
C THR A 55 -2.09 0.38 12.89
N VAL A 56 -2.41 0.70 11.64
CA VAL A 56 -3.80 0.73 11.13
C VAL A 56 -4.42 -0.66 11.14
N LYS A 57 -3.64 -1.70 10.80
CA LYS A 57 -4.10 -3.09 10.83
C LYS A 57 -4.43 -3.53 12.26
N ALA A 58 -3.55 -3.25 13.22
CA ALA A 58 -3.78 -3.61 14.63
C ALA A 58 -5.04 -2.92 15.20
N ILE A 59 -5.24 -1.64 14.93
CA ILE A 59 -6.45 -0.91 15.35
C ILE A 59 -7.67 -1.47 14.60
N GLY A 60 -7.56 -1.70 13.30
CA GLY A 60 -8.63 -2.26 12.49
C GLY A 60 -9.13 -3.61 13.00
N GLU A 61 -8.23 -4.52 13.35
CA GLU A 61 -8.57 -5.82 13.96
C GLU A 61 -9.33 -5.65 15.28
N GLN A 62 -8.94 -4.68 16.12
CA GLN A 62 -9.66 -4.36 17.37
C GLN A 62 -11.06 -3.80 17.11
N LEU A 63 -11.24 -2.94 16.11
CA LEU A 63 -12.54 -2.38 15.76
C LEU A 63 -13.48 -3.42 15.15
N ILE A 64 -12.96 -4.25 14.24
CA ILE A 64 -13.75 -5.31 13.57
C ILE A 64 -14.16 -6.38 14.57
N SER A 65 -13.26 -6.78 15.48
CA SER A 65 -13.59 -7.75 16.54
C SER A 65 -14.60 -7.21 17.55
N ALA A 66 -14.71 -5.88 17.71
CA ALA A 66 -15.71 -5.26 18.57
C ALA A 66 -17.14 -5.40 18.03
N ASN A 67 -17.32 -5.35 16.71
CA ASN A 67 -18.61 -5.59 16.06
C ASN A 67 -18.41 -6.12 14.61
N PRO A 68 -18.33 -7.46 14.43
CA PRO A 68 -18.05 -8.04 13.11
C PRO A 68 -19.21 -7.94 12.11
N VAL A 69 -20.42 -7.59 12.57
CA VAL A 69 -21.60 -7.44 11.71
C VAL A 69 -21.59 -6.09 10.98
N GLU A 70 -20.94 -5.08 11.55
CA GLU A 70 -20.78 -3.75 10.94
C GLU A 70 -19.64 -3.74 9.92
N LEU A 71 -19.94 -4.22 8.71
CA LEU A 71 -18.96 -4.37 7.63
C LEU A 71 -18.31 -3.04 7.18
N ALA A 72 -18.98 -1.91 7.43
CA ALA A 72 -18.49 -0.57 7.09
C ALA A 72 -17.11 -0.29 7.72
N VAL A 73 -16.90 -0.69 8.98
CA VAL A 73 -15.61 -0.54 9.67
C VAL A 73 -14.50 -1.23 8.88
N GLY A 74 -14.72 -2.50 8.52
CA GLY A 74 -13.74 -3.29 7.78
C GLY A 74 -13.47 -2.74 6.38
N ASN A 75 -14.50 -2.23 5.71
CA ASN A 75 -14.35 -1.64 4.38
C ASN A 75 -13.49 -0.38 4.42
N ILE A 76 -13.72 0.51 5.39
CA ILE A 76 -12.90 1.71 5.57
C ILE A 76 -11.45 1.36 5.93
N VAL A 77 -11.23 0.42 6.86
CA VAL A 77 -9.86 -0.03 7.22
C VAL A 77 -9.12 -0.56 5.99
N ARG A 78 -9.76 -1.41 5.17
CA ARG A 78 -9.14 -1.94 3.94
C ARG A 78 -8.84 -0.84 2.93
N ARG A 79 -9.74 0.15 2.77
CA ARG A 79 -9.53 1.29 1.88
C ARG A 79 -8.35 2.15 2.33
N VAL A 80 -8.26 2.48 3.62
CA VAL A 80 -7.13 3.24 4.18
C VAL A 80 -5.81 2.49 4.02
N LEU A 81 -5.79 1.17 4.24
CA LEU A 81 -4.59 0.36 3.98
C LEU A 81 -4.17 0.37 2.50
N HIS A 82 -5.13 0.43 1.59
CA HIS A 82 -4.85 0.56 0.16
C HIS A 82 -4.27 1.94 -0.18
N ILE A 83 -4.88 3.01 0.33
CA ILE A 83 -4.38 4.39 0.18
C ILE A 83 -2.92 4.48 0.63
N ILE A 84 -2.56 3.94 1.79
CA ILE A 84 -1.17 3.98 2.28
C ILE A 84 -0.19 3.30 1.32
N ARG A 85 -0.60 2.18 0.70
CA ARG A 85 0.24 1.46 -0.27
C ARG A 85 0.35 2.22 -1.60
N GLU A 86 -0.74 2.82 -2.04
CA GLU A 86 -0.81 3.62 -3.26
C GLU A 86 0.09 4.86 -3.14
N GLU A 87 0.01 5.61 -2.05
CA GLU A 87 0.85 6.79 -1.84
C GLU A 87 2.34 6.47 -1.69
N ASP A 88 2.70 5.37 -1.02
CA ASP A 88 4.11 4.95 -0.90
C ASP A 88 4.70 4.53 -2.26
N LEU A 89 3.88 3.89 -3.09
CA LEU A 89 4.25 3.54 -4.45
C LEU A 89 4.34 4.77 -5.36
N SER A 90 3.39 5.70 -5.27
CA SER A 90 3.38 6.97 -6.00
C SER A 90 4.63 7.80 -5.69
N LEU A 91 5.04 7.88 -4.41
CA LEU A 91 6.27 8.55 -4.01
C LEU A 91 7.55 7.82 -4.46
N SER A 92 7.52 6.48 -4.52
CA SER A 92 8.63 5.70 -5.07
C SER A 92 8.79 5.94 -6.57
N THR A 93 7.69 5.94 -7.29
CA THR A 93 7.63 6.14 -8.74
C THR A 93 8.03 7.56 -9.12
N SER A 94 7.55 8.57 -8.39
CA SER A 94 7.90 9.98 -8.63
C SER A 94 9.40 10.26 -8.39
N ALA A 95 10.00 9.63 -7.37
CA ALA A 95 11.44 9.72 -7.14
C ALA A 95 12.27 9.10 -8.28
N LEU A 96 11.77 8.03 -8.92
CA LEU A 96 12.43 7.40 -10.06
C LEU A 96 12.23 8.18 -11.37
N GLY A 97 11.04 8.76 -11.59
CA GLY A 97 10.74 9.59 -12.76
C GLY A 97 11.60 10.84 -12.88
N GLY A 98 12.12 11.35 -11.76
CA GLY A 98 13.10 12.46 -11.76
C GLY A 98 14.49 12.09 -12.28
N LEU A 99 14.85 10.79 -12.31
CA LEU A 99 16.17 10.32 -12.75
C LEU A 99 16.24 10.04 -14.27
N THR A 100 15.11 9.92 -14.95
CA THR A 100 15.05 9.65 -16.41
C THR A 100 15.24 10.89 -17.28
N LEU A 101 15.18 12.10 -16.72
CA LEU A 101 15.32 13.36 -17.46
C LEU A 101 16.75 13.93 -17.51
N SER A 102 17.76 13.19 -17.01
CA SER A 102 19.17 13.61 -17.04
C SER A 102 20.02 12.84 -18.06
N ALA A 103 19.40 12.15 -19.02
CA ALA A 103 20.06 11.39 -20.08
C ALA A 103 20.03 12.11 -21.45
N GLU A 104 20.11 13.45 -21.46
CA GLU A 104 20.60 14.19 -22.63
C GLU A 104 22.10 14.46 -22.43
N SER A 105 22.91 13.47 -22.80
CA SER A 105 24.36 13.63 -22.97
C SER A 105 24.62 13.71 -24.46
N ASP A 106 24.80 14.93 -24.96
CA ASP A 106 25.64 15.23 -26.12
C ASP A 106 27.05 14.68 -25.79
N ASP A 107 27.52 13.68 -26.53
CA ASP A 107 28.94 13.55 -26.92
C ASP A 107 29.12 12.36 -27.89
N GLU A 108 29.79 12.64 -29.01
CA GLU A 108 30.16 11.73 -30.10
C GLU A 108 31.44 10.93 -29.76
N ASP A 109 31.59 9.75 -30.39
CA ASP A 109 32.77 8.87 -30.49
C ASP A 109 33.42 8.32 -29.19
N ASP A 110 33.38 7.00 -29.00
CA ASP A 110 34.55 6.11 -29.15
C ASP A 110 34.14 4.65 -28.85
N ALA A 111 34.76 3.71 -29.54
CA ALA A 111 34.57 2.28 -29.35
C ALA A 111 35.34 1.80 -28.11
N GLU A 112 34.69 1.06 -27.20
CA GLU A 112 35.22 -0.11 -26.47
C GLU A 112 34.13 -0.68 -25.56
N ARG A 113 34.16 -2.00 -25.41
CA ARG A 113 33.20 -2.85 -24.69
C ARG A 113 33.34 -2.65 -23.18
N ASP A 114 32.21 -2.47 -22.48
CA ASP A 114 32.09 -2.87 -21.08
C ASP A 114 30.72 -3.54 -20.81
N ASP A 115 30.79 -4.85 -20.50
CA ASP A 115 29.68 -5.68 -20.04
C ASP A 115 29.32 -5.31 -18.58
N HIS A 116 28.64 -4.18 -18.39
CA HIS A 116 27.94 -3.92 -17.14
C HIS A 116 26.56 -4.58 -17.18
N PRO A 117 26.11 -5.29 -16.11
CA PRO A 117 24.76 -5.82 -16.03
C PRO A 117 23.81 -4.65 -15.71
N VAL A 118 23.62 -3.78 -16.69
CA VAL A 118 22.58 -2.77 -16.66
C VAL A 118 21.29 -3.57 -16.80
N LEU A 119 20.65 -3.87 -15.66
CA LEU A 119 19.27 -4.35 -15.65
C LEU A 119 18.48 -3.39 -16.54
N SER A 120 18.08 -3.88 -17.71
CA SER A 120 17.53 -3.04 -18.77
C SER A 120 16.44 -2.15 -18.17
N ALA A 121 16.42 -0.87 -18.54
CA ALA A 121 15.35 0.04 -18.14
C ALA A 121 13.95 -0.58 -18.38
N VAL A 122 13.83 -1.50 -19.35
CA VAL A 122 12.65 -2.31 -19.62
C VAL A 122 12.29 -3.28 -18.48
N SER A 123 13.24 -4.00 -17.87
CA SER A 123 12.95 -4.95 -16.78
C SER A 123 12.60 -4.22 -15.48
N VAL A 124 13.25 -3.08 -15.20
CA VAL A 124 12.93 -2.23 -14.05
C VAL A 124 11.57 -1.54 -14.23
N ALA A 125 11.26 -1.07 -15.45
CA ALA A 125 9.93 -0.54 -15.78
C ALA A 125 8.85 -1.64 -15.79
N ALA A 126 9.18 -2.88 -16.15
CA ALA A 126 8.27 -4.02 -16.05
C ALA A 126 7.95 -4.37 -14.58
N ALA A 127 8.97 -4.41 -13.71
CA ALA A 127 8.78 -4.62 -12.27
C ALA A 127 7.92 -3.52 -11.62
N SER A 128 8.09 -2.27 -12.05
CA SER A 128 7.29 -1.13 -11.57
C SER A 128 5.82 -1.25 -12.00
N ARG A 129 5.55 -1.74 -13.23
CA ARG A 129 4.19 -1.99 -13.73
C ARG A 129 3.48 -3.13 -12.98
N ASN A 130 4.22 -4.07 -12.40
CA ASN A 130 3.65 -5.20 -11.69
C ASN A 130 2.94 -4.78 -10.39
N THR A 131 3.41 -3.70 -9.74
CA THR A 131 2.87 -3.21 -8.46
C THR A 131 1.53 -2.47 -8.56
N LEU A 132 1.22 -1.91 -9.75
CA LEU A 132 -0.05 -1.22 -10.06
C LEU A 132 -1.09 -2.17 -10.67
N ARG A 133 -0.71 -3.40 -11.00
CA ARG A 133 -1.59 -4.39 -11.63
C ARG A 133 -2.33 -5.17 -10.54
N PRO A 134 -3.64 -5.45 -10.69
CA PRO A 134 -4.33 -6.34 -9.77
C PRO A 134 -3.60 -7.70 -9.74
N PRO A 135 -3.48 -8.35 -8.56
CA PRO A 135 -2.78 -9.62 -8.44
C PRO A 135 -3.48 -10.64 -9.34
N SER A 136 -2.88 -10.88 -10.51
CA SER A 136 -3.30 -11.91 -11.43
C SER A 136 -2.31 -13.07 -11.31
N LEU A 137 -2.76 -14.28 -11.66
CA LEU A 137 -1.93 -15.48 -11.60
C LEU A 137 -0.61 -15.26 -12.37
N GLN A 138 -0.66 -14.51 -13.47
CA GLN A 138 0.50 -14.15 -14.28
C GLN A 138 1.56 -13.36 -13.48
N THR A 139 1.15 -12.30 -12.78
CA THR A 139 2.04 -11.47 -11.96
C THR A 139 2.71 -12.26 -10.82
N LEU A 140 1.98 -13.19 -10.18
CA LEU A 140 2.53 -14.02 -9.11
C LEU A 140 3.52 -15.11 -9.58
N LEU A 141 3.40 -15.55 -10.84
CA LEU A 141 4.33 -16.51 -11.44
C LEU A 141 5.60 -15.82 -11.98
N GLU A 142 5.50 -14.56 -12.42
CA GLU A 142 6.63 -13.76 -12.90
C GLU A 142 7.56 -13.28 -11.76
N ASP A 143 7.06 -13.15 -10.53
CA ASP A 143 7.86 -12.79 -9.34
C ASP A 143 8.66 -13.96 -8.74
N VAL A 144 8.61 -15.16 -9.34
CA VAL A 144 9.58 -16.22 -9.05
C VAL A 144 10.88 -15.80 -9.73
N PRO A 145 11.95 -15.44 -8.98
CA PRO A 145 13.21 -15.12 -9.63
C PRO A 145 13.68 -16.36 -10.39
N ASP A 146 13.80 -16.23 -11.72
CA ASP A 146 14.44 -17.21 -12.57
C ASP A 146 15.84 -17.46 -12.00
N SER A 147 15.97 -18.56 -11.27
CA SER A 147 17.22 -19.01 -10.70
C SER A 147 18.13 -19.42 -11.85
N ALA A 148 18.91 -18.46 -12.36
CA ALA A 148 20.09 -18.61 -13.20
C ALA A 148 20.01 -19.70 -14.27
N ALA A 149 19.49 -19.36 -15.46
CA ALA A 149 19.76 -20.13 -16.66
C ALA A 149 21.25 -19.95 -17.07
N VAL A 150 22.09 -20.87 -16.59
CA VAL A 150 23.47 -21.04 -17.10
C VAL A 150 23.40 -21.79 -18.44
N PRO A 151 24.11 -21.36 -19.51
CA PRO A 151 24.05 -22.02 -20.81
C PRO A 151 24.65 -23.43 -20.74
N HIS A 152 23.91 -24.40 -21.26
CA HIS A 152 24.34 -25.80 -21.34
C HIS A 152 25.57 -25.97 -22.23
N THR A 153 26.65 -26.51 -21.66
CA THR A 153 27.60 -27.36 -22.38
C THR A 153 27.67 -28.71 -21.66
N SER A 154 27.57 -29.77 -22.44
CA SER A 154 27.39 -31.16 -22.00
C SER A 154 28.62 -31.72 -21.27
N SER A 155 28.41 -32.59 -20.28
CA SER A 155 28.90 -33.99 -20.26
C SER A 155 29.22 -34.54 -18.86
N SER A 156 28.66 -35.73 -18.59
CA SER A 156 29.23 -36.86 -17.85
C SER A 156 29.40 -36.80 -16.32
N GLY A 157 28.60 -37.65 -15.64
CA GLY A 157 29.13 -38.61 -14.67
C GLY A 157 28.70 -38.44 -13.21
N GLY A 158 28.14 -39.52 -12.64
CA GLY A 158 28.41 -39.88 -11.25
C GLY A 158 27.22 -39.88 -10.30
N ASP A 159 26.80 -41.09 -9.93
CA ASP A 159 26.00 -41.40 -8.75
C ASP A 159 26.63 -40.85 -7.46
N SER A 160 25.82 -40.31 -6.55
CA SER A 160 26.06 -40.36 -5.10
C SER A 160 24.81 -39.97 -4.30
N GLU A 161 24.36 -40.92 -3.48
CA GLU A 161 23.32 -40.76 -2.46
C GLU A 161 23.76 -39.77 -1.37
N GLY A 162 22.89 -38.83 -1.02
CA GLY A 162 23.14 -37.85 0.03
C GLY A 162 21.85 -37.38 0.69
N LYS A 163 21.44 -38.09 1.75
CA LYS A 163 20.37 -37.71 2.70
C LYS A 163 20.60 -36.28 3.24
N SER A 164 19.65 -35.37 3.04
CA SER A 164 19.54 -34.17 3.87
C SER A 164 18.11 -34.03 4.41
N LYS A 165 18.05 -33.85 5.72
CA LYS A 165 16.84 -33.82 6.53
C LYS A 165 16.17 -32.47 6.40
N PHE A 166 14.85 -32.54 6.28
CA PHE A 166 13.86 -31.49 6.46
C PHE A 166 14.02 -30.78 7.82
N PHE A 167 14.14 -29.45 7.80
CA PHE A 167 13.72 -28.58 8.89
C PHE A 167 13.09 -27.33 8.29
N ASP A 168 11.76 -27.26 8.40
CA ASP A 168 10.92 -26.10 8.10
C ASP A 168 11.28 -24.92 9.01
N GLY A 169 11.28 -23.71 8.44
CA GLY A 169 11.55 -22.47 9.16
C GLY A 169 11.45 -21.23 8.30
N PHE A 170 10.27 -21.00 7.73
CA PHE A 170 9.84 -19.80 7.00
C PHE A 170 10.11 -18.52 7.83
N SER A 171 11.06 -17.67 7.41
CA SER A 171 11.09 -16.23 7.73
C SER A 171 12.30 -15.55 7.07
N GLY A 172 12.04 -14.54 6.24
CA GLY A 172 12.96 -13.42 6.05
C GLY A 172 13.90 -13.51 4.85
N VAL A 173 13.41 -13.09 3.68
CA VAL A 173 14.30 -12.54 2.64
C VAL A 173 14.54 -11.07 3.00
N ARG A 174 15.53 -10.83 3.87
CA ARG A 174 16.25 -9.56 3.97
C ARG A 174 17.46 -9.65 3.05
N ILE A 175 17.27 -9.46 1.75
CA ILE A 175 18.38 -9.26 0.83
C ILE A 175 18.02 -8.10 -0.09
N VAL A 176 18.11 -6.88 0.43
CA VAL A 176 18.75 -5.73 -0.22
C VAL A 176 19.19 -4.77 0.89
N GLN A 177 20.23 -5.14 1.64
CA GLN A 177 21.07 -4.14 2.28
C GLN A 177 22.31 -4.03 1.40
N LEU A 178 22.18 -3.27 0.30
CA LEU A 178 23.35 -2.80 -0.41
C LEU A 178 24.03 -1.79 0.53
N ILE A 179 25.30 -2.06 0.79
CA ILE A 179 26.21 -1.17 1.51
C ILE A 179 26.27 0.13 0.71
N ILE A 180 25.64 1.18 1.22
CA ILE A 180 25.79 2.55 0.70
C ILE A 180 26.46 3.33 1.83
N PHE A 181 27.62 3.91 1.50
CA PHE A 181 28.35 4.85 2.32
C PHE A 181 27.38 5.88 2.96
N GLU A 182 27.47 6.06 4.27
CA GLU A 182 26.70 7.06 5.01
C GLU A 182 27.18 8.46 4.61
N ASP A 183 26.52 9.02 3.60
CA ASP A 183 26.60 10.43 3.21
C ASP A 183 25.46 11.20 3.92
N ASP A 184 25.80 12.25 4.67
CA ASP A 184 24.88 13.01 5.54
C ASP A 184 23.69 13.63 4.77
N ASN A 185 23.81 13.80 3.44
CA ASN A 185 22.73 14.28 2.58
C ASN A 185 21.55 13.30 2.45
N VAL A 186 21.78 11.99 2.60
CA VAL A 186 20.73 10.96 2.44
C VAL A 186 19.72 10.99 3.60
N ALA A 187 20.13 11.43 4.80
CA ALA A 187 19.26 11.53 5.96
C ALA A 187 18.22 12.66 5.83
N ALA A 188 18.62 13.80 5.24
CA ALA A 188 17.74 14.92 4.98
C ALA A 188 16.64 14.56 3.96
N ASP A 189 17.01 13.85 2.90
CA ASP A 189 16.07 13.46 1.85
C ASP A 189 15.07 12.39 2.32
N LYS A 190 15.51 11.44 3.17
CA LYS A 190 14.63 10.48 3.85
C LYS A 190 13.62 11.14 4.78
N SER A 191 14.01 12.18 5.53
CA SER A 191 13.07 12.94 6.36
C SER A 191 12.08 13.76 5.52
N SER A 192 12.48 14.20 4.32
CA SER A 192 11.59 14.93 3.40
C SER A 192 10.52 14.00 2.84
N ARG A 193 10.94 12.84 2.33
CA ARG A 193 10.07 11.77 1.83
C ARG A 193 9.11 11.28 2.90
N SER A 194 9.59 11.14 4.12
CA SER A 194 8.77 10.68 5.23
C SER A 194 7.62 11.64 5.58
N ARG A 195 7.90 12.95 5.53
CA ARG A 195 6.87 13.97 5.76
C ARG A 195 5.87 14.05 4.60
N LYS A 196 6.34 13.88 3.37
CA LYS A 196 5.51 13.84 2.15
C LYS A 196 4.49 12.70 2.22
N LEU A 197 4.94 11.44 2.42
CA LEU A 197 4.03 10.30 2.52
C LEU A 197 2.95 10.46 3.58
N LYS A 198 3.30 11.00 4.75
CA LYS A 198 2.30 11.22 5.80
C LYS A 198 1.29 12.29 5.39
N HIS A 199 1.73 13.34 4.71
CA HIS A 199 0.87 14.40 4.23
C HIS A 199 -0.10 13.88 3.18
N ASP A 200 0.43 13.20 2.15
CA ASP A 200 -0.32 12.67 1.02
C ASP A 200 -1.39 11.65 1.50
N VAL A 201 -1.02 10.76 2.43
CA VAL A 201 -1.97 9.82 3.04
C VAL A 201 -3.07 10.54 3.83
N ILE A 202 -2.73 11.60 4.59
CA ILE A 202 -3.73 12.35 5.36
C ILE A 202 -4.69 13.08 4.42
N GLU A 203 -4.19 13.64 3.32
CA GLU A 203 -4.98 14.29 2.28
C GLU A 203 -5.94 13.29 1.62
N ALA A 204 -5.44 12.16 1.13
CA ALA A 204 -6.27 11.11 0.54
C ALA A 204 -7.32 10.54 1.51
N VAL A 205 -7.01 10.45 2.81
CA VAL A 205 -8.00 10.05 3.83
C VAL A 205 -9.03 11.16 4.06
N ASN A 206 -8.69 12.44 3.94
CA ASN A 206 -9.67 13.52 4.00
C ASN A 206 -10.60 13.52 2.78
N GLU A 207 -10.08 13.24 1.59
CA GLU A 207 -10.91 13.03 0.39
C GLU A 207 -11.89 11.88 0.61
N LEU A 208 -11.43 10.74 1.13
CA LEU A 208 -12.31 9.62 1.49
C LEU A 208 -13.43 10.03 2.47
N ILE A 209 -13.13 10.90 3.44
CA ILE A 209 -14.15 11.41 4.39
C ILE A 209 -15.18 12.28 3.65
N GLN A 210 -14.71 13.14 2.74
CA GLN A 210 -15.59 14.00 1.94
C GLN A 210 -16.47 13.20 0.97
N ASP A 211 -15.92 12.14 0.36
CA ASP A 211 -16.67 11.20 -0.48
C ASP A 211 -17.78 10.50 0.30
N ILE A 212 -17.50 10.10 1.55
CA ILE A 212 -18.52 9.52 2.44
C ILE A 212 -19.64 10.54 2.70
N ASP A 213 -19.29 11.78 3.06
CA ASP A 213 -20.27 12.81 3.42
C ASP A 213 -21.13 13.27 2.22
N THR A 214 -20.60 13.21 0.99
CA THR A 214 -21.30 13.66 -0.22
C THR A 214 -22.01 12.54 -1.01
N CYS A 215 -21.84 11.27 -0.61
CA CYS A 215 -22.35 10.13 -1.40
C CYS A 215 -23.86 10.16 -1.68
N HIS A 216 -24.67 10.65 -0.73
CA HIS A 216 -26.11 10.73 -0.89
C HIS A 216 -26.55 11.78 -1.91
N GLU A 217 -25.84 12.90 -2.01
CA GLU A 217 -26.09 13.96 -2.99
C GLU A 217 -25.79 13.45 -4.40
N GLN A 218 -24.62 12.81 -4.59
CA GLN A 218 -24.23 12.21 -5.88
C GLN A 218 -25.23 11.15 -6.36
N ILE A 219 -25.73 10.30 -5.46
CA ILE A 219 -26.75 9.28 -5.80
C ILE A 219 -28.09 9.95 -6.14
N ALA A 220 -28.49 10.99 -5.40
CA ALA A 220 -29.74 11.69 -5.65
C ALA A 220 -29.74 12.43 -6.99
N GLU A 221 -28.62 13.05 -7.37
CA GLU A 221 -28.46 13.70 -8.68
C GLU A 221 -28.64 12.72 -9.84
N GLN A 222 -28.03 11.53 -9.76
CA GLN A 222 -28.15 10.49 -10.78
C GLN A 222 -29.55 9.85 -10.82
N ALA A 223 -30.24 9.78 -9.68
CA ALA A 223 -31.54 9.13 -9.59
C ALA A 223 -32.63 9.82 -10.44
N VAL A 224 -32.51 11.12 -10.71
CA VAL A 224 -33.46 11.90 -11.52
C VAL A 224 -33.54 11.40 -12.96
N GLU A 225 -32.45 10.83 -13.49
CA GLU A 225 -32.42 10.26 -14.84
C GLU A 225 -33.28 8.99 -14.96
N HIS A 226 -33.50 8.29 -13.85
CA HIS A 226 -34.18 7.00 -13.84
C HIS A 226 -35.59 7.06 -13.24
N ILE A 227 -35.89 8.06 -12.41
CA ILE A 227 -37.19 8.22 -11.73
C ILE A 227 -38.05 9.23 -12.50
N HIS A 228 -39.11 8.73 -13.13
CA HIS A 228 -40.07 9.55 -13.89
C HIS A 228 -41.47 9.52 -13.28
N GLN A 229 -42.24 10.59 -13.51
CA GLN A 229 -43.57 10.82 -12.93
C GLN A 229 -44.60 9.70 -13.16
N LYS A 230 -44.42 8.89 -14.21
CA LYS A 230 -45.31 7.77 -14.57
C LYS A 230 -45.06 6.49 -13.75
N TYR A 231 -43.97 6.41 -12.99
CA TYR A 231 -43.62 5.20 -12.24
C TYR A 231 -44.21 5.22 -10.82
N THR A 232 -44.73 4.07 -10.39
CA THR A 232 -45.01 3.82 -8.97
C THR A 232 -43.84 3.05 -8.39
N LEU A 233 -43.17 3.61 -7.40
CA LEU A 233 -42.02 3.01 -6.73
C LEU A 233 -42.45 2.33 -5.45
N PHE A 234 -41.97 1.10 -5.23
CA PHE A 234 -42.06 0.42 -3.95
C PHE A 234 -40.66 0.27 -3.38
N THR A 235 -40.48 0.66 -2.13
CA THR A 235 -39.22 0.48 -1.41
C THR A 235 -39.52 -0.16 -0.06
N PHE A 236 -38.55 -0.91 0.45
CA PHE A 236 -38.56 -1.38 1.83
C PHE A 236 -37.25 -0.95 2.46
N TRP A 237 -37.36 -0.11 3.49
CA TRP A 237 -36.25 0.32 4.32
C TRP A 237 -36.73 0.42 5.76
N ARG A 238 -35.80 0.34 6.72
CA ARG A 238 -36.10 0.31 8.15
C ARG A 238 -35.49 1.52 8.84
#